data_AF-A0A951CTP5-F1
#
_entry.id   AF-A0A951CTP5-F1
#
_cell.length_a   1.000
_cell.length_b   1.000
_cell.length_c   1.000
_cell.angle_alpha   90.00
_cell.angle_beta   90.00
_cell.angle_gamma   90.00
#
_symmetry.space_group_name_H-M   'P 1'
#
loop_
_entity.id
_entity.type
_entity.pdbx_description
1 polymer ?
#
loop_
_entity_poly.entity_id
_entity_poly.type
_entity_poly.pdbx_seq_one_letter_code
_entity_poly.pdbx_strand_id
1 'polypeptide(L)'
;SPRELIRVRAVAGREFIVVTPGVRSAGSEAGDQKRVATPAEAMGDGADYLVIGRQVTRAADPQKMAEQILAEVGGLTRDARLASRV
;
A
#
# COMPACT_ATOMS: atom_id res chain seq x y z
N SER A 1 1.16 10.34 7.16
CA SER A 1 1.07 10.38 5.68
C SER A 1 2.10 9.43 5.09
N PRO A 2 1.95 8.91 3.86
CA PRO A 2 2.91 7.96 3.29
C PRO A 2 4.38 8.42 3.37
N ARG A 3 4.62 9.73 3.26
CA ARG A 3 5.95 10.35 3.37
C ARG A 3 6.60 10.30 4.75
N GLU A 4 5.85 9.96 5.79
CA GLU A 4 6.35 9.88 7.16
C GLU A 4 6.71 8.45 7.56
N LEU A 5 6.47 7.46 6.68
CA LEU A 5 6.63 6.05 7.00
C LEU A 5 8.03 5.70 7.49
N ILE A 6 9.06 6.22 6.83
CA ILE A 6 10.45 5.99 7.20
C ILE A 6 10.71 6.46 8.64
N ARG A 7 10.18 7.63 9.03
CA ARG A 7 10.32 8.14 10.41
C ARG A 7 9.50 7.34 11.40
N VAL A 8 8.27 6.97 11.04
CA VAL A 8 7.41 6.13 11.90
C VAL A 8 8.06 4.77 12.14
N ARG A 9 8.60 4.14 11.09
CA ARG A 9 9.29 2.84 11.19
C ARG A 9 10.57 2.94 12.01
N ALA A 10 11.32 4.03 11.88
CA ALA A 10 12.53 4.26 12.67
C ALA A 10 12.24 4.39 14.19
N VAL A 11 11.09 4.95 14.56
CA VAL A 11 10.71 5.14 15.98
C VAL A 11 9.97 3.94 16.55
N ALA A 12 9.04 3.36 15.78
CA ALA A 12 8.16 2.29 16.26
C ALA A 12 8.80 0.89 16.20
N GLY A 13 9.89 0.73 15.45
CA GLY A 13 10.53 -0.56 15.27
C GLY A 13 9.71 -1.52 14.41
N ARG A 14 10.16 -2.78 14.32
CA ARG A 14 9.57 -3.80 13.42
C ARG A 14 8.35 -4.53 13.99
N GLU A 15 8.09 -4.40 15.29
CA GLU A 15 6.94 -5.06 15.94
C GLU A 15 5.63 -4.29 15.76
N PHE A 16 5.71 -3.00 15.42
CA PHE A 16 4.55 -2.18 15.15
C PHE A 16 4.03 -2.37 13.73
N ILE A 17 2.73 -2.63 13.63
CA ILE A 17 2.01 -2.71 12.36
C ILE A 17 1.77 -1.28 11.84
N VAL A 18 2.26 -0.98 10.65
CA VAL A 18 2.09 0.31 9.98
C VAL A 18 1.08 0.19 8.85
N VAL A 19 -0.07 0.83 9.05
CA VAL A 19 -1.17 0.91 8.07
C VAL A 19 -1.09 2.25 7.34
N THR A 20 -1.01 2.21 6.01
CA THR A 20 -0.76 3.39 5.17
C THR A 20 -1.96 3.69 4.26
N PRO A 21 -2.84 4.62 4.64
CA PRO A 21 -3.89 5.12 3.76
C PRO A 21 -3.37 6.18 2.78
N GLY A 22 -4.05 6.32 1.65
CA GLY A 22 -3.76 7.35 0.66
C GLY A 22 -2.58 7.01 -0.25
N VAL A 23 -2.44 5.74 -0.61
CA VAL A 23 -1.53 5.29 -1.68
C VAL A 23 -2.28 5.18 -3.01
N ARG A 24 -1.57 5.30 -4.13
CA ARG A 24 -2.19 5.29 -5.45
C ARG A 24 -1.28 4.82 -6.58
N SER A 25 -1.80 3.91 -7.38
CA SER A 25 -1.20 3.45 -8.64
C SER A 25 -0.98 4.55 -9.67
N ALA A 26 0.09 4.43 -10.43
CA ALA A 26 0.42 5.38 -11.49
C ALA A 26 -0.67 5.37 -12.58
N GLY A 27 -1.19 6.54 -12.96
CA GLY A 27 -2.20 6.68 -14.02
C GLY A 27 -3.67 6.72 -13.56
N SER A 28 -3.98 6.62 -12.27
CA SER A 28 -5.34 6.87 -11.76
C SER A 28 -5.64 8.37 -11.64
N GLU A 29 -6.83 8.82 -12.12
CA GLU A 29 -7.25 10.24 -12.16
C GLU A 29 -6.92 11.01 -10.88
N ALA A 30 -6.05 12.02 -11.00
CA ALA A 30 -5.64 12.96 -9.97
C ALA A 30 -6.84 13.75 -9.41
N GLY A 31 -7.63 13.13 -8.54
CA GLY A 31 -8.57 13.86 -7.71
C GLY A 31 -7.85 14.80 -6.73
N ASP A 32 -8.55 15.13 -5.67
CA ASP A 32 -8.23 16.00 -4.54
C ASP A 32 -6.99 15.64 -3.67
N GLN A 33 -6.19 14.62 -3.98
CA GLN A 33 -5.06 14.20 -3.14
C GLN A 33 -3.71 14.70 -3.66
N LYS A 34 -3.16 15.73 -2.99
CA LYS A 34 -1.89 16.40 -3.34
C LYS A 34 -0.60 15.67 -2.92
N ARG A 35 -0.68 14.55 -2.19
CA ARG A 35 0.49 13.86 -1.61
C ARG A 35 0.27 12.35 -1.63
N VAL A 36 0.74 11.68 -2.68
CA VAL A 36 0.42 10.28 -2.94
C VAL A 36 1.72 9.53 -3.24
N ALA A 37 1.97 8.44 -2.51
CA ALA A 37 3.01 7.47 -2.85
C ALA A 37 2.35 6.31 -3.61
N THR A 38 3.10 5.70 -4.52
CA THR A 38 2.67 4.46 -5.17
C THR A 38 2.60 3.32 -4.15
N PRO A 39 1.78 2.28 -4.39
CA PRO A 39 1.76 1.09 -3.54
C PRO A 39 3.16 0.49 -3.32
N ALA A 40 3.98 0.43 -4.37
CA ALA A 40 5.36 -0.06 -4.30
C ALA A 40 6.24 0.80 -3.39
N GLU A 41 6.21 2.12 -3.53
CA GLU A 41 6.96 3.05 -2.69
C GLU A 41 6.55 2.93 -1.22
N ALA A 42 5.25 2.87 -0.92
CA ALA A 42 4.77 2.75 0.45
C ALA A 42 5.24 1.44 1.12
N MET A 43 5.27 0.34 0.37
CA MET A 43 5.81 -0.93 0.87
C MET A 43 7.34 -0.83 1.08
N GLY A 44 8.06 -0.21 0.16
CA GLY A 44 9.50 0.05 0.28
C GLY A 44 9.86 0.94 1.49
N ASP A 45 9.00 1.91 1.81
CA ASP A 45 9.13 2.81 2.97
C ASP A 45 8.76 2.12 4.30
N GLY A 46 8.28 0.87 4.24
CA GLY A 46 8.04 0.01 5.39
C GLY A 46 6.58 -0.10 5.82
N ALA A 47 5.61 0.04 4.91
CA ALA A 47 4.20 -0.27 5.20
C ALA A 47 4.03 -1.78 5.41
N ASP A 48 3.19 -2.17 6.37
CA ASP A 48 2.73 -3.55 6.50
C ASP A 48 1.40 -3.75 5.76
N TYR A 49 0.54 -2.72 5.77
CA TYR A 49 -0.75 -2.73 5.09
C TYR A 49 -0.99 -1.44 4.32
N LEU A 50 -1.60 -1.57 3.15
CA LEU A 50 -2.03 -0.47 2.30
C LEU A 50 -3.56 -0.35 2.32
N VAL A 51 -4.07 0.88 2.45
CA VAL A 51 -5.52 1.12 2.36
C VAL A 51 -5.82 1.82 1.05
N ILE A 52 -6.45 1.08 0.12
CA ILE A 52 -6.78 1.53 -1.23
C ILE A 52 -8.29 1.41 -1.44
N GLY A 53 -9.00 2.54 -1.35
CA GLY A 53 -10.45 2.58 -1.45
C GLY A 53 -10.95 2.96 -2.85
N ARG A 54 -10.87 4.25 -3.18
CA ARG A 54 -11.54 4.81 -4.37
C ARG A 54 -11.06 4.21 -5.69
N GLN A 55 -9.80 3.81 -5.80
CA GLN A 55 -9.29 3.20 -7.02
C GLN A 55 -10.01 1.90 -7.34
N VAL A 56 -10.23 1.04 -6.34
CA VAL A 56 -10.91 -0.24 -6.52
C VAL A 56 -12.42 -0.04 -6.59
N THR A 57 -13.00 0.67 -5.62
CA THR A 57 -14.47 0.80 -5.47
C THR A 57 -15.14 1.63 -6.57
N ARG A 58 -14.41 2.48 -7.29
CA ARG A 58 -14.93 3.30 -8.39
C ARG A 58 -14.37 2.93 -9.76
N ALA A 59 -13.55 1.88 -9.86
CA ALA A 59 -13.08 1.39 -11.14
C ALA A 59 -14.25 0.80 -11.94
N ALA A 60 -14.19 0.95 -13.26
CA ALA A 60 -15.10 0.25 -14.17
C ALA A 60 -14.95 -1.28 -14.04
N ASP A 61 -13.74 -1.74 -13.71
CA ASP A 61 -13.44 -3.14 -13.41
C ASP A 61 -12.62 -3.20 -12.11
N PRO A 62 -13.30 -3.38 -10.95
CA PRO A 62 -12.64 -3.45 -9.65
C PRO A 62 -11.64 -4.61 -9.53
N GLN A 63 -11.93 -5.75 -10.16
CA GLN A 63 -11.05 -6.91 -10.12
C GLN A 63 -9.75 -6.60 -10.84
N LYS A 64 -9.83 -6.13 -12.08
CA LYS A 64 -8.66 -5.76 -12.88
C LYS A 64 -7.82 -4.67 -12.22
N MET A 65 -8.47 -3.69 -11.58
CA MET A 65 -7.75 -2.66 -10.83
C MET A 65 -6.99 -3.24 -9.63
N ALA A 66 -7.62 -4.14 -8.87
CA ALA A 66 -6.96 -4.82 -7.76
C ALA A 66 -5.77 -5.67 -8.23
N GLU A 67 -5.91 -6.39 -9.35
CA GLU A 67 -4.82 -7.15 -9.98
C GLU A 67 -3.66 -6.25 -10.41
N GLN A 68 -3.95 -5.08 -10.99
CA GLN A 68 -2.91 -4.09 -11.34
C GLN A 68 -2.17 -3.58 -10.10
N ILE A 69 -2.89 -3.19 -9.05
CA ILE A 69 -2.30 -2.76 -7.77
C ILE A 69 -1.42 -3.86 -7.17
N LEU A 70 -1.90 -5.12 -7.19
CA LEU A 70 -1.13 -6.27 -6.69
C LEU A 70 0.14 -6.51 -7.52
N ALA A 71 0.07 -6.33 -8.84
CA ALA A 71 1.23 -6.43 -9.71
C ALA A 71 2.27 -5.31 -9.43
N GLU A 72 1.82 -4.09 -9.11
CA GLU A 72 2.70 -2.97 -8.74
C GLU A 72 3.46 -3.21 -7.44
N VAL A 73 2.83 -3.84 -6.45
CA VAL A 73 3.48 -4.22 -5.19
C VAL A 73 4.54 -5.33 -5.41
N GLY A 74 4.56 -5.92 -6.61
CA GLY A 74 5.45 -6.99 -7.02
C GLY A 74 4.93 -8.29 -6.44
N GLY A 75 4.37 -9.17 -7.27
CA GLY A 75 3.73 -10.44 -6.86
C GLY A 75 4.37 -11.07 -5.62
N LEU A 76 3.81 -10.78 -4.45
CA LEU A 76 4.32 -11.29 -3.19
C LEU A 76 3.78 -12.72 -3.06
N THR A 77 4.58 -13.64 -3.58
CA THR A 77 4.71 -15.01 -3.08
C THR A 77 4.45 -15.00 -1.57
N ARG A 78 3.56 -15.91 -1.14
CA ARG A 78 3.24 -16.21 0.25
C ARG A 78 4.51 -16.30 1.09
N ASP A 79 4.95 -15.18 1.66
CA ASP A 79 6.07 -15.20 2.57
C ASP A 79 5.56 -15.55 3.97
N ALA A 80 6.30 -16.42 4.64
CA ALA A 80 5.89 -17.32 5.71
C ALA A 80 5.51 -16.65 7.05
N ARG A 81 5.20 -15.35 7.08
CA ARG A 81 5.02 -14.56 8.31
C ARG A 81 3.60 -14.56 8.88
N LEU A 82 2.58 -14.93 8.11
CA LEU A 82 1.22 -15.17 8.62
C LEU A 82 1.08 -16.54 9.29
N ALA A 83 1.99 -17.48 9.01
CA ALA A 83 1.95 -18.84 9.55
C ALA A 83 2.55 -18.98 10.96
N SER A 84 3.28 -17.97 11.46
CA SER A 84 3.94 -18.03 12.79
C SER A 84 3.14 -17.37 13.93
N ARG A 85 1.85 -17.06 13.71
CA ARG A 85 0.98 -16.40 14.70
C ARG A 85 -0.35 -17.12 14.94
N VAL A 86 -0.42 -18.43 14.70
CA VAL A 86 -1.52 -19.28 15.17
C VAL A 86 -0.95 -20.46 15.96
#